data_AF-A0A0E2YXA4-F1
#
_entry.id   AF-A0A0E2YXA4-F1
#
_cell.length_a   1.000
_cell.length_b   1.000
_cell.length_c   1.000
_cell.angle_alpha   90.00
_cell.angle_beta   90.00
_cell.angle_gamma   90.00
#
_symmetry.space_group_name_H-M   'P 1'
#
loop_
_entity.id
_entity.type
_entity.pdbx_description
1 polymer ?
#
loop_
_entity_poly.entity_id
_entity_poly.type
_entity_poly.pdbx_seq_one_letter_code
_entity_poly.pdbx_strand_id
1 'polypeptide(L)'
;MEMLEHVPDPMSVIRACAQLAKPNGWIFFSTINRNPKSYLFAIIGAEYVLNLLPRGTHEYAKFIKPSELARMARNASLTDEKLIGM
;
A
#
# COMPACT_ATOMS: atom_id res chain seq x y z
N MET A 1 -2.87 8.46 0.35
CA MET A 1 -2.08 8.60 1.59
C MET A 1 -1.19 7.37 1.64
N GLU A 2 0.05 7.48 1.17
CA GLU A 2 1.00 6.36 1.11
C GLU A 2 1.58 6.12 2.51
N MET A 3 0.81 5.43 3.35
CA MET A 3 1.15 5.22 4.76
C MET A 3 1.42 3.74 5.08
N LEU A 4 0.73 2.82 4.39
CA LEU A 4 0.83 1.39 4.65
C LEU A 4 2.21 0.79 4.33
N GLU A 5 2.99 1.42 3.44
CA GLU A 5 4.36 0.99 3.09
C GLU A 5 5.43 1.50 4.07
N HIS A 6 5.07 2.42 4.97
CA HIS A 6 6.00 2.97 5.96
C HIS A 6 5.79 2.39 7.36
N VAL A 7 4.77 1.54 7.56
CA VAL A 7 4.49 0.89 8.84
C VAL A 7 5.11 -0.51 8.91
N PRO A 8 5.58 -0.95 10.09
CA PRO A 8 6.21 -2.25 10.26
C PRO A 8 5.23 -3.42 10.10
N ASP A 9 3.95 -3.22 10.43
CA ASP A 9 2.89 -4.23 10.24
C ASP A 9 1.62 -3.58 9.64
N PRO A 10 1.42 -3.62 8.30
CA PRO A 10 0.24 -3.06 7.66
C PRO A 10 -1.07 -3.78 8.06
N MET A 11 -1.01 -5.05 8.48
CA MET A 11 -2.19 -5.78 8.94
C MET A 11 -2.72 -5.19 10.26
N SER A 12 -1.83 -4.78 11.17
CA SER A 12 -2.27 -4.12 12.41
C SER A 12 -3.08 -2.85 12.15
N VAL A 13 -2.65 -2.03 11.17
CA VAL A 13 -3.34 -0.81 10.77
C VAL A 13 -4.71 -1.11 10.16
N ILE A 14 -4.77 -2.07 9.23
CA ILE A 14 -6.03 -2.47 8.59
C ILE A 14 -7.04 -2.99 9.63
N ARG A 15 -6.59 -3.77 10.62
CA ARG A 15 -7.44 -4.23 11.73
C ARG A 15 -7.95 -3.09 12.60
N ALA A 16 -7.07 -2.16 12.97
CA ALA A 16 -7.45 -1.00 13.76
C ALA A 16 -8.48 -0.13 13.02
N CYS A 17 -8.27 0.12 11.73
CA CYS A 17 -9.24 0.84 10.90
C CYS A 17 -10.58 0.11 10.84
N ALA A 18 -10.58 -1.22 10.67
CA ALA A 18 -11.80 -2.03 10.64
C ALA A 18 -12.58 -1.98 11.97
N GLN A 19 -11.87 -1.98 13.11
CA GLN A 19 -12.49 -1.89 14.44
C GLN A 19 -13.07 -0.50 14.75
N LEU A 20 -12.44 0.55 14.22
CA LEU A 20 -12.85 1.94 14.46
C LEU A 20 -13.95 2.42 13.50
N ALA A 21 -14.13 1.72 12.37
CA ALA A 21 -15.18 2.06 11.42
C ALA A 21 -16.57 1.80 12.02
N LYS A 22 -17.52 2.70 11.72
CA LYS A 22 -18.93 2.47 12.05
C LYS A 22 -19.43 1.23 11.28
N PRO A 23 -20.44 0.51 11.80
CA PRO A 23 -21.12 -0.53 11.03
C PRO A 23 -21.59 0.01 9.67
N ASN A 24 -21.30 -0.72 8.58
CA ASN A 24 -21.54 -0.30 7.19
C ASN A 24 -20.77 0.95 6.74
N GLY A 25 -19.72 1.34 7.48
CA GLY A 25 -18.82 2.42 7.09
C GLY A 25 -17.87 2.00 5.98
N TRP A 26 -17.38 2.99 5.24
CA TRP A 26 -16.41 2.79 4.16
C TRP A 26 -15.00 3.07 4.65
N ILE A 27 -14.06 2.22 4.23
CA ILE A 27 -12.63 2.41 4.47
C ILE A 27 -11.93 2.40 3.12
N PHE A 28 -11.10 3.41 2.87
CA PHE A 28 -10.32 3.53 1.66
C PHE A 28 -8.85 3.35 1.99
N PHE A 29 -8.19 2.41 1.32
CA PHE A 29 -6.75 2.19 1.44
C PHE A 29 -6.07 2.53 0.11
N SER A 30 -4.92 3.20 0.18
CA SER A 30 -4.06 3.51 -0.97
C SER A 30 -2.64 3.03 -0.67
N THR A 31 -2.00 2.38 -1.64
CA THR A 31 -0.62 1.88 -1.55
C THR A 31 0.02 1.83 -2.93
N ILE A 32 1.36 1.89 -3.00
CA ILE A 32 2.10 1.66 -4.23
C ILE A 32 2.09 0.16 -4.57
N ASN A 33 1.57 -0.18 -5.75
CA ASN A 33 1.60 -1.56 -6.24
C ASN A 33 3.04 -2.02 -6.49
N ARG A 34 3.42 -3.12 -5.86
CA ARG A 34 4.67 -3.85 -6.11
C ARG A 34 4.64 -4.54 -7.48
N ASN A 35 4.83 -3.74 -8.53
CA ASN A 35 5.01 -4.20 -9.90
C ASN A 35 6.38 -3.69 -10.45
N PRO A 36 6.93 -4.31 -11.52
CA PRO A 36 8.22 -3.91 -12.06
C PRO A 36 8.24 -2.50 -12.67
N LYS A 37 7.08 -1.99 -13.11
CA LYS A 37 6.96 -0.62 -13.64
C LYS A 37 7.11 0.41 -12.52
N SER A 38 6.47 0.21 -11.38
CA SER A 38 6.60 1.04 -10.18
C SER A 38 8.05 1.07 -9.69
N TYR A 39 8.75 -0.08 -9.71
CA TYR A 39 10.19 -0.12 -9.42
C TYR A 39 11.00 0.75 -10.38
N LEU A 40 10.76 0.62 -11.69
CA LEU A 40 11.48 1.37 -12.72
C LEU A 40 11.24 2.88 -12.60
N PHE A 41 10.01 3.33 -12.33
CA PHE A 41 9.72 4.76 -12.21
C PHE A 41 10.13 5.35 -10.85
N ALA A 42 9.77 4.70 -9.74
CA ALA A 42 9.98 5.24 -8.40
C ALA A 42 11.45 5.14 -7.95
N ILE A 43 12.13 4.03 -8.25
CA ILE A 43 13.51 3.82 -7.79
C ILE A 43 14.46 4.26 -8.91
N ILE A 44 14.41 3.64 -10.08
CA ILE A 44 15.39 3.94 -11.14
C ILE A 44 15.18 5.35 -11.69
N GLY A 45 13.94 5.74 -12.00
CA GLY A 45 13.61 7.06 -12.53
C GLY A 45 13.91 8.18 -11.55
N ALA A 46 13.27 8.17 -10.38
CA ALA A 46 13.35 9.29 -9.45
C ALA A 46 14.66 9.33 -8.63
N GLU A 47 15.19 8.19 -8.18
CA GLU A 47 16.39 8.17 -7.32
C GLU A 47 17.69 8.09 -8.13
N TYR A 48 17.74 7.31 -9.22
CA TYR A 48 19.00 7.07 -9.95
C TYR A 48 19.19 7.99 -11.16
N VAL A 49 18.12 8.30 -11.91
CA VAL A 49 18.22 9.09 -13.14
C VAL A 49 17.98 10.58 -12.87
N LEU A 50 16.90 10.92 -12.17
CA LEU A 50 16.50 12.31 -11.94
C LEU A 50 17.10 12.90 -10.66
N ASN A 51 17.66 12.06 -9.77
CA ASN A 51 18.29 12.45 -8.50
C ASN A 51 17.40 13.36 -7.63
N LEU A 52 16.09 13.19 -7.73
CA LEU A 52 15.07 14.00 -7.05
C LEU A 52 14.94 13.61 -5.57
N LEU A 53 15.37 12.39 -5.21
CA LEU A 53 15.29 11.83 -3.87
C LEU A 53 16.59 11.09 -3.50
N PRO A 54 16.96 11.07 -2.21
CA PRO A 54 18.11 10.31 -1.73
C PRO A 54 17.97 8.82 -2.08
N ARG A 55 19.08 8.19 -2.47
CA ARG A 55 19.11 6.76 -2.78
C ARG A 55 18.65 5.93 -1.58
N GLY A 56 17.75 4.99 -1.81
CA GLY A 56 17.20 4.11 -0.77
C GLY A 56 16.02 4.71 -0.01
N THR A 57 15.40 5.78 -0.54
CA THR A 57 14.18 6.35 0.03
C THR A 57 12.98 5.41 -0.17
N HIS A 58 12.94 4.67 -1.28
CA HIS A 58 11.93 3.65 -1.53
C HIS A 58 12.50 2.23 -1.43
N GLU A 59 12.02 1.47 -0.45
CA GLU A 59 12.28 0.04 -0.36
C GLU A 59 11.19 -0.74 -1.10
N TYR A 60 11.51 -1.26 -2.29
CA TYR A 60 10.57 -2.07 -3.09
C TYR A 60 9.92 -3.24 -2.34
N ALA A 61 10.63 -3.76 -1.33
CA ALA A 61 10.13 -4.83 -0.47
C ALA A 61 8.91 -4.41 0.36
N LYS A 62 8.75 -3.11 0.65
CA LYS A 62 7.65 -2.55 1.44
C LYS A 62 6.39 -2.26 0.63
N PHE A 63 6.47 -2.29 -0.69
CA PHE A 63 5.30 -2.12 -1.55
C PHE A 63 4.34 -3.30 -1.41
N ILE A 64 3.04 -2.99 -1.34
CA ILE A 64 1.98 -3.97 -1.11
C ILE A 64 1.31 -4.29 -2.45
N LYS A 65 1.23 -5.57 -2.81
CA LYS A 65 0.46 -5.98 -4.00
C LYS A 65 -1.03 -5.81 -3.73
N PRO A 66 -1.85 -5.49 -4.76
CA PRO A 66 -3.30 -5.50 -4.67
C PRO A 66 -3.88 -6.77 -4.03
N SER A 67 -3.32 -7.94 -4.37
CA SER A 67 -3.74 -9.22 -3.80
C SER A 67 -3.38 -9.38 -2.31
N GLU A 68 -2.27 -8.80 -1.86
CA GLU A 68 -1.86 -8.78 -0.45
C GLU A 68 -2.79 -7.88 0.35
N LEU A 69 -3.10 -6.68 -0.16
CA LEU A 69 -4.05 -5.76 0.46
C LEU A 69 -5.46 -6.35 0.55
N ALA A 70 -5.95 -6.97 -0.53
CA ALA A 70 -7.26 -7.63 -0.54
C ALA A 70 -7.34 -8.78 0.47
N ARG A 71 -6.26 -9.58 0.60
CA ARG A 71 -6.18 -10.65 1.60
C ARG A 71 -6.20 -10.08 3.03
N MET A 72 -5.46 -9.00 3.28
CA MET A 72 -5.47 -8.35 4.59
C MET A 72 -6.87 -7.80 4.92
N ALA A 73 -7.53 -7.14 3.98
CA ALA A 73 -8.90 -6.63 4.17
C ALA A 73 -9.88 -7.74 4.56
N ARG A 74 -9.87 -8.87 3.83
CA ARG A 74 -10.71 -10.05 4.17
C ARG A 74 -10.38 -10.63 5.56
N ASN A 75 -9.10 -10.68 5.92
CA ASN A 75 -8.68 -11.13 7.26
C ASN A 75 -9.09 -10.17 8.38
N ALA A 76 -9.44 -8.92 8.06
CA ALA A 76 -10.01 -7.94 9.00
C ALA A 76 -11.55 -7.88 8.92
N SER A 77 -12.19 -8.87 8.30
CA SER A 77 -13.64 -8.93 8.10
C SER A 77 -14.22 -7.76 7.29
N LEU A 78 -13.40 -7.13 6.45
CA LEU A 78 -13.86 -6.15 5.46
C LEU A 78 -14.24 -6.86 4.17
N THR A 79 -15.34 -6.42 3.55
CA THR A 79 -15.77 -6.91 2.24
C THR A 79 -15.12 -6.09 1.14
N ASP A 80 -14.49 -6.74 0.17
CA ASP A 80 -13.92 -6.07 -1.00
C ASP A 80 -15.01 -5.63 -1.98
N GLU A 81 -15.34 -4.33 -1.98
CA GLU A 81 -16.29 -3.72 -2.93
C GLU A 81 -15.63 -3.38 -4.27
N LYS A 82 -14.41 -2.82 -4.24
CA LYS A 82 -13.74 -2.35 -5.45
C LYS A 82 -12.23 -2.22 -5.26
N LEU A 83 -11.49 -2.66 -6.28
CA LEU A 83 -10.04 -2.52 -6.36
C LEU A 83 -9.71 -1.79 -7.66
N ILE A 84 -9.07 -0.62 -7.56
CA ILE A 84 -8.73 0.24 -8.70
C ILE A 84 -7.23 0.51 -8.66
N GLY A 85 -6.54 0.26 -9.75
CA GLY A 85 -5.10 0.47 -9.87
C GLY A 85 -4.53 -0.27 -11.07
N MET A 86 -3.24 -0.05 -11.34
CA MET A 86 -2.46 -0.73 -12.37
C MET A 86 -1.49 -1.73 -11.75
#